data_AF-A0A924VPK4-F1
#
_entry.id   AF-A0A924VPK4-F1
#
_cell.length_a   1.000
_cell.length_b   1.000
_cell.length_c   1.000
_cell.angle_alpha   90.00
_cell.angle_beta   90.00
_cell.angle_gamma   90.00
#
_symmetry.space_group_name_H-M   'P 1'
#
loop_
_entity.id
_entity.type
_entity.pdbx_description
1 polymer ?
#
loop_
_entity_poly.entity_id
_entity_poly.type
_entity_poly.pdbx_seq_one_letter_code
_entity_poly.pdbx_strand_id
1 'polypeptide(L)'
;MIGPVIKYHRAMGSEAALALATRLVNYALDVVVVDSGRYHVSVFGAHVYSTTAMLSSLAQYAEVTGDQRTLDHLEAFVVDGITELAVETGWVMENFFQKNTWGEGNNTVDLIEIYLILGRLRNPAYYRRVERMLRAHLLPSQLVDTSFIKNKSDPDFGRSRIATQVLGAFGFPTPWGHEEQPGAIIAYNWDIVGGVVAGLAEVTRWILTHAKHASTIALHFDHEDALLHLDRTGGARRAQPPSRALGAAGAHSSRRMGECGCDLKRPSAT
;
A
#
# COMPACT_ATOMS: atom_id res chain seq x y z
N MET A 1 -13.62 3.93 -9.63
CA MET A 1 -14.78 3.17 -9.07
C MET A 1 -14.69 1.67 -9.29
N ILE A 2 -13.97 1.16 -10.30
CA ILE A 2 -13.83 -0.28 -10.56
C ILE A 2 -13.23 -1.04 -9.36
N GLY A 3 -12.13 -0.54 -8.78
CA GLY A 3 -11.41 -1.17 -7.66
C GLY A 3 -12.30 -1.44 -6.43
N PRO A 4 -12.98 -0.43 -5.85
CA PRO A 4 -13.89 -0.66 -4.72
C PRO A 4 -15.01 -1.66 -5.02
N VAL A 5 -15.56 -1.65 -6.24
CA VAL A 5 -16.64 -2.57 -6.64
C VAL A 5 -16.13 -4.00 -6.76
N ILE A 6 -14.93 -4.21 -7.32
CA ILE A 6 -14.34 -5.56 -7.39
C ILE A 6 -13.91 -6.08 -6.01
N LYS A 7 -13.39 -5.21 -5.13
CA LYS A 7 -13.11 -5.57 -3.73
C LYS A 7 -14.39 -5.97 -2.99
N TYR A 8 -15.50 -5.27 -3.23
CA TYR A 8 -16.81 -5.64 -2.68
C TYR A 8 -17.28 -7.01 -3.20
N HIS A 9 -17.14 -7.28 -4.50
CA HIS A 9 -17.42 -8.61 -5.06
C HIS A 9 -16.55 -9.70 -4.39
N ARG A 10 -15.23 -9.49 -4.25
CA ARG A 10 -14.33 -10.44 -3.56
C ARG A 10 -14.77 -10.74 -2.13
N ALA A 11 -15.21 -9.72 -1.41
CA ALA A 11 -15.61 -9.86 0.00
C ALA A 11 -16.98 -10.53 0.16
N MET A 12 -17.93 -10.24 -0.73
CA MET A 12 -19.35 -10.59 -0.54
C MET A 12 -19.89 -11.61 -1.54
N GLY A 13 -19.13 -11.99 -2.57
CA GLY A 13 -19.62 -12.81 -3.69
C GLY A 13 -20.74 -12.13 -4.50
N SER A 14 -20.76 -10.79 -4.53
CA SER A 14 -21.85 -10.05 -5.18
C SER A 14 -21.72 -10.05 -6.71
N GLU A 15 -22.54 -10.85 -7.39
CA GLU A 15 -22.58 -10.89 -8.86
C GLU A 15 -23.02 -9.55 -9.47
N ALA A 16 -23.87 -8.79 -8.79
CA ALA A 16 -24.28 -7.46 -9.25
C ALA A 16 -23.09 -6.48 -9.26
N ALA A 17 -22.20 -6.57 -8.27
CA ALA A 17 -20.97 -5.79 -8.25
C ALA A 17 -20.02 -6.20 -9.38
N LEU A 18 -19.85 -7.50 -9.62
CA LEU A 18 -19.05 -7.98 -10.75
C LEU A 18 -19.60 -7.50 -12.09
N ALA A 19 -20.92 -7.56 -12.28
CA ALA A 19 -21.58 -7.06 -13.49
C ALA A 19 -21.36 -5.56 -13.69
N LEU A 20 -21.43 -4.75 -12.62
CA LEU A 20 -21.12 -3.32 -12.69
C LEU A 20 -19.64 -3.08 -13.02
N ALA A 21 -18.73 -3.82 -12.39
CA ALA A 21 -17.29 -3.72 -12.67
C ALA A 21 -16.99 -4.02 -14.14
N THR A 22 -17.55 -5.10 -14.69
CA THR A 22 -17.40 -5.48 -16.10
C THR A 22 -17.88 -4.38 -17.05
N ARG A 23 -19.03 -3.74 -16.76
CA ARG A 23 -19.52 -2.61 -17.59
C ARG A 23 -18.58 -1.42 -17.58
N LEU A 24 -18.02 -1.09 -16.42
CA LEU A 24 -17.08 0.02 -16.27
C LEU A 24 -15.73 -0.29 -16.94
N VAL A 25 -15.25 -1.54 -16.84
CA VAL A 25 -14.03 -2.01 -17.52
C VAL A 25 -14.18 -1.92 -19.03
N ASN A 26 -15.28 -2.44 -19.59
CA ASN A 26 -15.52 -2.36 -21.02
C ASN A 26 -15.50 -0.91 -21.52
N TYR A 27 -16.17 -0.01 -20.81
CA TYR A 27 -16.12 1.42 -21.14
C TYR A 27 -14.69 1.99 -21.09
N ALA A 28 -13.92 1.65 -20.05
CA ALA A 28 -12.55 2.13 -19.91
C ALA A 28 -11.64 1.64 -21.06
N LEU A 29 -11.76 0.37 -21.46
CA LEU A 29 -10.97 -0.19 -22.56
C LEU A 29 -11.39 0.35 -23.93
N ASP A 30 -12.69 0.57 -24.14
CA ASP A 30 -13.20 1.03 -25.43
C ASP A 30 -12.98 2.54 -25.66
N VAL A 31 -12.88 3.34 -24.60
CA VAL A 31 -12.87 4.81 -24.69
C VAL A 31 -11.59 5.45 -24.17
N VAL A 32 -10.93 4.86 -23.17
CA VAL A 32 -9.84 5.51 -22.43
C VAL A 32 -8.49 4.83 -22.71
N VAL A 33 -8.40 3.52 -22.49
CA VAL A 33 -7.15 2.73 -22.60
C VAL A 33 -7.13 1.98 -23.93
N VAL A 34 -7.19 2.72 -25.03
CA VAL A 34 -7.25 2.17 -26.39
C VAL A 34 -5.91 1.55 -26.83
N ASP A 35 -5.95 0.73 -27.88
CA ASP A 35 -4.87 -0.15 -28.40
C ASP A 35 -3.47 0.49 -28.54
N SER A 36 -3.38 1.81 -28.62
CA SER A 36 -2.08 2.48 -28.66
C SER A 36 -1.23 2.24 -27.40
N GLY A 37 -1.86 1.92 -26.26
CA GLY A 37 -1.17 1.77 -24.98
C GLY A 37 -0.48 3.04 -24.48
N ARG A 38 -0.69 4.19 -25.13
CA ARG A 38 0.00 5.45 -24.79
C ARG A 38 -0.86 6.33 -23.90
N TYR A 39 -0.18 7.11 -23.06
CA TYR A 39 -0.84 8.16 -22.29
C TYR A 39 -1.22 9.33 -23.21
N HIS A 40 -2.46 9.78 -23.08
CA HIS A 40 -2.97 10.97 -23.76
C HIS A 40 -3.71 11.86 -22.77
N VAL A 41 -3.10 13.00 -22.41
CA VAL A 41 -3.64 13.92 -21.39
C VAL A 41 -5.07 14.39 -21.68
N SER A 42 -5.45 14.52 -22.96
CA SER A 42 -6.81 14.91 -23.34
C SER A 42 -7.88 13.85 -23.06
N VAL A 43 -7.47 12.58 -22.89
CA VAL A 43 -8.33 11.43 -22.63
C VAL A 43 -8.30 11.08 -21.14
N PHE A 44 -7.10 10.99 -20.58
CA PHE A 44 -6.86 10.58 -19.19
C PHE A 44 -7.00 11.72 -18.17
N GLY A 45 -6.86 12.98 -18.62
CA GLY A 45 -6.74 14.14 -17.75
C GLY A 45 -5.33 14.32 -17.20
N ALA A 46 -5.03 15.52 -16.73
CA ALA A 46 -3.69 15.90 -16.29
C ALA A 46 -3.32 15.41 -14.89
N HIS A 47 -4.30 15.16 -14.02
CA HIS A 47 -4.05 14.63 -12.68
C HIS A 47 -3.76 13.12 -12.76
N VAL A 48 -2.48 12.76 -12.63
CA VAL A 48 -1.98 11.42 -12.97
C VAL A 48 -2.54 10.34 -12.05
N TYR A 49 -2.89 10.69 -10.81
CA TYR A 49 -3.53 9.75 -9.89
C TYR A 49 -4.81 9.12 -10.46
N SER A 50 -5.60 9.89 -11.20
CA SER A 50 -6.82 9.36 -11.83
C SER A 50 -6.52 8.27 -12.86
N THR A 51 -5.37 8.37 -13.52
CA THR A 51 -4.88 7.37 -14.48
C THR A 51 -4.40 6.13 -13.75
N THR A 52 -3.49 6.27 -12.78
CA THR A 52 -2.90 5.13 -12.07
C THR A 52 -3.96 4.35 -11.28
N ALA A 53 -4.88 5.05 -10.60
CA ALA A 53 -5.95 4.40 -9.83
C ALA A 53 -6.93 3.62 -10.73
N MET A 54 -7.20 4.14 -11.94
CA MET A 54 -8.01 3.42 -12.92
C MET A 54 -7.28 2.16 -13.40
N LEU A 55 -6.01 2.27 -13.79
CA LEU A 55 -5.22 1.14 -14.27
C LEU A 55 -5.02 0.06 -13.20
N SER A 56 -4.74 0.45 -11.95
CA SER A 56 -4.73 -0.47 -10.80
C SER A 56 -6.08 -1.18 -10.66
N SER A 57 -7.19 -0.45 -10.78
CA SER A 57 -8.52 -1.06 -10.69
C SER A 57 -8.80 -2.06 -11.82
N LEU A 58 -8.30 -1.80 -13.04
CA LEU A 58 -8.37 -2.74 -14.14
C LEU A 58 -7.55 -4.01 -13.84
N ALA A 59 -6.36 -3.86 -13.24
CA ALA A 59 -5.53 -4.99 -12.84
C ALA A 59 -6.23 -5.85 -11.79
N GLN A 60 -6.84 -5.23 -10.78
CA GLN A 60 -7.63 -5.95 -9.76
C GLN A 60 -8.83 -6.70 -10.37
N TYR A 61 -9.50 -6.11 -11.37
CA TYR A 61 -10.55 -6.80 -12.12
C TYR A 61 -10.02 -8.04 -12.83
N ALA A 62 -8.95 -7.88 -13.61
CA ALA A 62 -8.34 -8.98 -14.35
C ALA A 62 -7.83 -10.10 -13.43
N GLU A 63 -7.33 -9.76 -12.24
CA GLU A 63 -6.93 -10.75 -11.24
C GLU A 63 -8.12 -11.60 -10.75
N VAL A 64 -9.32 -11.02 -10.63
CA VAL A 64 -10.52 -11.81 -10.27
C VAL A 64 -11.01 -12.66 -11.44
N THR A 65 -11.10 -12.07 -12.61
CA THR A 65 -11.85 -12.65 -13.73
C THR A 65 -10.99 -13.49 -14.66
N GLY A 66 -9.67 -13.31 -14.62
CA GLY A 66 -8.74 -13.87 -15.60
C GLY A 66 -8.86 -13.20 -16.98
N ASP A 67 -9.50 -12.03 -17.08
CA ASP A 67 -9.76 -11.35 -18.36
C ASP A 67 -8.47 -10.96 -19.08
N GLN A 68 -8.17 -11.70 -20.17
CA GLN A 68 -6.92 -11.52 -20.91
C GLN A 68 -6.90 -10.19 -21.67
N ARG A 69 -8.05 -9.73 -22.17
CA ARG A 69 -8.14 -8.44 -22.86
C ARG A 69 -7.63 -7.32 -21.95
N THR A 70 -8.14 -7.24 -20.72
CA THR A 70 -7.69 -6.24 -19.74
C THR A 70 -6.19 -6.37 -19.45
N LEU A 71 -5.66 -7.58 -19.29
CA LEU A 71 -4.22 -7.80 -19.07
C LEU A 71 -3.36 -7.33 -20.25
N ASP A 72 -3.78 -7.60 -21.48
CA ASP A 72 -3.04 -7.21 -22.68
C ASP A 72 -2.97 -5.68 -22.80
N HIS A 73 -4.08 -4.97 -22.56
CA HIS A 73 -4.10 -3.50 -22.54
C HIS A 73 -3.25 -2.91 -21.40
N LEU A 74 -3.29 -3.51 -20.20
CA LEU A 74 -2.47 -3.07 -19.08
C LEU A 74 -0.99 -3.26 -19.34
N GLU A 75 -0.60 -4.43 -19.86
CA GLU A 75 0.78 -4.75 -20.18
C GLU A 75 1.32 -3.81 -21.26
N ALA A 76 0.56 -3.55 -22.32
CA ALA A 76 0.91 -2.55 -23.33
C ALA A 76 1.13 -1.15 -22.71
N PHE A 77 0.24 -0.73 -21.81
CA PHE A 77 0.36 0.58 -21.17
C PHE A 77 1.58 0.71 -20.26
N VAL A 78 1.91 -0.32 -19.46
CA VAL A 78 3.06 -0.23 -18.54
C VAL A 78 4.41 -0.45 -19.23
N VAL A 79 4.43 -1.04 -20.42
CA VAL A 79 5.65 -1.16 -21.24
C VAL A 79 5.95 0.17 -21.92
N ASP A 80 4.95 0.79 -22.55
CA ASP A 80 5.17 1.97 -23.39
C ASP A 80 4.63 3.26 -22.75
N GLY A 81 3.34 3.29 -22.41
CA GLY A 81 2.63 4.51 -21.99
C GLY A 81 3.09 5.11 -20.66
N ILE A 82 3.51 4.30 -19.69
CA ILE A 82 3.89 4.80 -18.36
C ILE A 82 5.21 5.57 -18.34
N THR A 83 6.05 5.42 -19.38
CA THR A 83 7.40 6.02 -19.44
C THR A 83 7.37 7.55 -19.46
N GLU A 84 6.26 8.16 -19.88
CA GLU A 84 6.05 9.61 -19.84
C GLU A 84 5.68 10.12 -18.44
N LEU A 85 5.22 9.23 -17.54
CA LEU A 85 4.63 9.58 -16.24
C LEU A 85 5.49 9.14 -15.05
N ALA A 86 6.37 8.16 -15.26
CA ALA A 86 7.10 7.49 -14.20
C ALA A 86 8.53 7.14 -14.61
N VAL A 87 9.41 7.06 -13.63
CA VAL A 87 10.77 6.53 -13.80
C VAL A 87 10.90 5.14 -13.18
N GLU A 88 11.91 4.38 -13.60
CA GLU A 88 12.07 2.99 -13.15
C GLU A 88 12.29 2.83 -11.64
N THR A 89 12.79 3.86 -10.96
CA THR A 89 13.02 3.85 -9.51
C THR A 89 11.73 3.92 -8.70
N GLY A 90 10.58 4.19 -9.34
CA GLY A 90 9.27 4.18 -8.71
C GLY A 90 8.63 5.54 -8.51
N TRP A 91 9.34 6.63 -8.80
CA TRP A 91 8.70 7.95 -8.81
C TRP A 91 7.71 8.06 -9.96
N VAL A 92 6.52 8.59 -9.64
CA VAL A 92 5.43 8.84 -10.58
C VAL A 92 4.94 10.27 -10.34
N MET A 93 4.91 11.09 -11.39
CA MET A 93 4.53 12.50 -11.31
C MET A 93 3.09 12.69 -10.78
N GLU A 94 2.79 13.81 -10.13
CA GLU A 94 1.44 14.16 -9.65
C GLU A 94 0.55 14.66 -10.80
N ASN A 95 1.06 15.59 -11.61
CA ASN A 95 0.31 16.22 -12.67
C ASN A 95 1.12 16.41 -13.95
N PHE A 96 0.56 16.05 -15.09
CA PHE A 96 1.22 16.08 -16.39
C PHE A 96 1.72 17.48 -16.80
N PHE A 97 1.03 18.54 -16.39
CA PHE A 97 1.42 19.92 -16.74
C PHE A 97 2.34 20.58 -15.71
N GLN A 98 2.67 19.89 -14.62
CA GLN A 98 3.56 20.44 -13.62
C GLN A 98 4.97 20.61 -14.20
N LYS A 99 5.68 21.63 -13.71
CA LYS A 99 7.08 21.89 -14.10
C LYS A 99 8.09 21.43 -13.06
N ASN A 100 7.63 21.17 -11.84
CA ASN A 100 8.46 20.66 -10.77
C ASN A 100 8.57 19.13 -10.85
N THR A 101 9.48 18.56 -10.07
CA THR A 101 9.65 17.11 -9.99
C THR A 101 8.81 16.45 -8.89
N TRP A 102 7.65 17.00 -8.52
CA TRP A 102 6.83 16.40 -7.46
C TRP A 102 6.16 15.10 -7.93
N GLY A 103 6.44 14.01 -7.23
CA GLY A 103 5.73 12.75 -7.45
C GLY A 103 4.60 12.60 -6.45
N GLU A 104 3.66 11.69 -6.68
CA GLU A 104 2.66 11.35 -5.66
C GLU A 104 2.82 9.89 -5.21
N GLY A 105 2.84 9.67 -3.90
CA GLY A 105 2.99 8.33 -3.32
C GLY A 105 1.86 7.38 -3.75
N ASN A 106 0.62 7.86 -3.88
CA ASN A 106 -0.50 7.04 -4.35
C ASN A 106 -0.25 6.48 -5.76
N ASN A 107 0.21 7.34 -6.67
CA ASN A 107 0.49 6.96 -8.06
C ASN A 107 1.55 5.85 -8.11
N THR A 108 2.54 5.95 -7.21
CA THR A 108 3.59 4.94 -7.05
C THR A 108 3.02 3.59 -6.61
N VAL A 109 2.15 3.56 -5.58
CA VAL A 109 1.60 2.30 -5.08
C VAL A 109 0.58 1.66 -6.00
N ASP A 110 -0.21 2.46 -6.73
CA ASP A 110 -1.11 1.95 -7.78
C ASP A 110 -0.31 1.21 -8.84
N LEU A 111 0.82 1.79 -9.27
CA LEU A 111 1.69 1.18 -10.26
C LEU A 111 2.39 -0.09 -9.71
N ILE A 112 2.75 -0.10 -8.42
CA ILE A 112 3.22 -1.31 -7.74
C ILE A 112 2.16 -2.42 -7.78
N GLU A 113 0.90 -2.11 -7.48
CA GLU A 113 -0.19 -3.10 -7.50
C GLU A 113 -0.39 -3.70 -8.89
N ILE A 114 -0.33 -2.87 -9.95
CA ILE A 114 -0.36 -3.36 -11.34
C ILE A 114 0.79 -4.35 -11.59
N TYR A 115 2.02 -3.99 -11.22
CA TYR A 115 3.18 -4.87 -11.44
C TYR A 115 3.14 -6.15 -10.59
N LEU A 116 2.57 -6.13 -9.40
CA LEU A 116 2.37 -7.34 -8.59
C LEU A 116 1.42 -8.31 -9.31
N ILE A 117 0.30 -7.80 -9.82
CA ILE A 117 -0.70 -8.60 -10.54
C ILE A 117 -0.13 -9.13 -11.86
N LEU A 118 0.55 -8.29 -12.66
CA LEU A 118 1.23 -8.73 -13.88
C LEU A 118 2.37 -9.73 -13.57
N GLY A 119 3.07 -9.53 -12.45
CA GLY A 119 4.09 -10.45 -11.94
C GLY A 119 3.56 -11.87 -11.73
N ARG A 120 2.35 -11.98 -11.20
CA ARG A 120 1.67 -13.25 -10.96
C ARG A 120 1.13 -13.89 -12.24
N LEU A 121 0.45 -13.09 -13.04
CA LEU A 121 -0.40 -13.60 -14.13
C LEU A 121 0.31 -13.68 -15.47
N ARG A 122 1.45 -12.97 -15.64
CA ARG A 122 2.13 -12.82 -16.92
C ARG A 122 3.62 -13.11 -16.81
N ASN A 123 4.36 -12.29 -16.07
CA ASN A 123 5.82 -12.35 -16.06
C ASN A 123 6.42 -12.02 -14.68
N PRO A 124 6.98 -13.02 -13.96
CA PRO A 124 7.59 -12.81 -12.65
C PRO A 124 8.71 -11.76 -12.61
N ALA A 125 9.28 -11.36 -13.75
CA ALA A 125 10.25 -10.26 -13.81
C ALA A 125 9.69 -8.93 -13.29
N TYR A 126 8.38 -8.71 -13.31
CA TYR A 126 7.76 -7.51 -12.73
C TYR A 126 7.95 -7.40 -11.21
N TYR A 127 8.12 -8.51 -10.48
CA TYR A 127 8.43 -8.44 -9.04
C TYR A 127 9.76 -7.75 -8.75
N ARG A 128 10.76 -7.89 -9.65
CA ARG A 128 12.02 -7.15 -9.54
C ARG A 128 11.79 -5.64 -9.66
N ARG A 129 10.83 -5.22 -10.50
CA ARG A 129 10.46 -3.81 -10.64
C ARG A 129 9.80 -3.31 -9.36
N VAL A 130 8.88 -4.07 -8.79
CA VAL A 130 8.24 -3.76 -7.49
C VAL A 130 9.28 -3.59 -6.39
N GLU A 131 10.21 -4.54 -6.23
CA GLU A 131 11.27 -4.42 -5.23
C GLU A 131 12.11 -3.15 -5.42
N ARG A 132 12.43 -2.81 -6.66
CA ARG A 132 13.16 -1.58 -6.97
C ARG A 132 12.37 -0.34 -6.56
N MET A 133 11.09 -0.26 -6.92
CA MET A 133 10.22 0.87 -6.60
C MET A 133 10.09 1.08 -5.08
N LEU A 134 9.91 -0.02 -4.35
CA LEU A 134 9.81 0.00 -2.89
C LEU A 134 11.10 0.49 -2.24
N ARG A 135 12.24 -0.11 -2.61
CA ARG A 135 13.52 0.13 -1.94
C ARG A 135 14.18 1.44 -2.37
N ALA A 136 14.01 1.86 -3.62
CA ALA A 136 14.69 3.02 -4.16
C ALA A 136 13.90 4.32 -3.99
N HIS A 137 12.58 4.26 -3.84
CA HIS A 137 11.74 5.46 -3.82
C HIS A 137 10.68 5.46 -2.71
N LEU A 138 9.74 4.52 -2.73
CA LEU A 138 8.58 4.61 -1.84
C LEU A 138 8.96 4.53 -0.36
N LEU A 139 9.68 3.48 0.08
CA LEU A 139 10.04 3.34 1.49
C LEU A 139 10.98 4.47 1.99
N PRO A 140 12.01 4.89 1.22
CA PRO A 140 12.80 6.08 1.57
C PRO A 140 12.02 7.40 1.63
N SER A 141 10.87 7.49 0.95
CA SER A 141 10.03 8.69 0.95
C SER A 141 9.16 8.87 2.20
N GLN A 142 9.18 7.92 3.14
CA GLN A 142 8.42 8.05 4.37
C GLN A 142 9.05 9.07 5.32
N LEU A 143 8.23 9.93 5.94
CA LEU A 143 8.69 10.86 6.96
C LEU A 143 8.94 10.13 8.29
N VAL A 144 10.19 9.70 8.52
CA VAL A 144 10.56 8.96 9.73
C VAL A 144 11.25 9.82 10.79
N ASP A 145 11.70 11.02 10.43
CA ASP A 145 12.31 11.99 11.34
C ASP A 145 11.55 13.32 11.25
N THR A 146 10.95 13.76 12.35
CA THR A 146 10.23 15.04 12.44
C THR A 146 10.90 16.03 13.37
N SER A 147 12.15 15.77 13.78
CA SER A 147 12.92 16.60 14.74
C SER A 147 13.12 18.03 14.27
N PHE A 148 13.07 18.27 12.96
CA PHE A 148 13.17 19.60 12.35
C PHE A 148 11.85 20.41 12.38
N ILE A 149 10.72 19.76 12.70
CA ILE A 149 9.40 20.38 12.70
C ILE A 149 9.05 20.85 14.12
N LYS A 150 8.77 22.14 14.29
CA LYS A 150 8.36 22.68 15.59
C LYS A 150 6.87 22.45 15.83
N ASN A 151 6.54 21.77 16.93
CA ASN A 151 5.18 21.70 17.43
C ASN A 151 4.74 23.08 17.95
N LYS A 152 3.77 23.70 17.26
CA LYS A 152 3.07 24.89 17.73
C LYS A 152 1.74 24.48 18.36
N SER A 153 1.30 25.26 19.35
CA SER A 153 -0.08 25.21 19.81
C SER A 153 -0.92 26.03 18.85
N ASP A 154 -1.95 25.43 18.26
CA ASP A 154 -2.89 26.06 17.34
C ASP A 154 -4.32 25.64 17.74
N PRO A 155 -5.32 26.56 17.73
CA PRO A 155 -6.71 26.21 17.93
C PRO A 155 -7.25 25.20 16.90
N ASP A 156 -6.70 25.20 15.69
CA ASP A 156 -7.00 24.19 14.68
C ASP A 156 -6.21 22.90 14.98
N PHE A 157 -6.94 21.82 15.27
CA PHE A 157 -6.37 20.52 15.56
C PHE A 157 -5.45 20.02 14.43
N GLY A 158 -5.79 20.32 13.16
CA GLY A 158 -4.98 19.91 12.00
C GLY A 158 -3.65 20.65 11.89
N ARG A 159 -3.47 21.74 12.65
CA ARG A 159 -2.22 22.54 12.68
C ARG A 159 -1.48 22.43 14.01
N SER A 160 -2.13 21.92 15.05
CA SER A 160 -1.55 21.70 16.36
C SER A 160 -0.69 20.43 16.38
N ARG A 161 0.43 20.41 17.11
CA ARG A 161 1.28 19.20 17.28
C ARG A 161 1.74 18.53 15.96
N ILE A 162 1.90 19.32 14.90
CA ILE A 162 2.11 18.82 13.54
C ILE A 162 3.27 17.83 13.42
N ALA A 163 4.40 18.03 14.13
CA ALA A 163 5.56 17.14 14.09
C ALA A 163 5.24 15.72 14.55
N THR A 164 4.34 15.58 15.52
CA THR A 164 3.87 14.28 15.98
C THR A 164 2.82 13.70 15.04
N GLN A 165 1.97 14.55 14.47
CA GLN A 165 0.89 14.07 13.62
C GLN A 165 1.37 13.60 12.24
N VAL A 166 2.40 14.22 11.66
CA VAL A 166 2.94 13.85 10.34
C VAL A 166 3.97 12.72 10.37
N LEU A 167 4.36 12.23 11.56
CA LEU A 167 5.31 11.14 11.67
C LEU A 167 4.75 9.88 10.96
N GLY A 168 5.54 9.31 10.05
CA GLY A 168 5.18 8.18 9.22
C GLY A 168 4.37 8.53 7.97
N ALA A 169 4.10 9.82 7.72
CA ALA A 169 3.39 10.27 6.53
C ALA A 169 4.18 10.03 5.25
N PHE A 170 3.44 9.99 4.15
CA PHE A 170 3.95 10.01 2.78
C PHE A 170 3.54 11.32 2.13
N GLY A 171 4.29 11.71 1.11
CA GLY A 171 4.24 13.05 0.57
C GLY A 171 4.41 13.08 -0.94
N PHE A 172 4.95 14.20 -1.39
CA PHE A 172 5.25 14.44 -2.79
C PHE A 172 6.77 14.40 -3.06
N PRO A 173 7.41 13.23 -2.95
CA PRO A 173 8.86 13.14 -3.11
C PRO A 173 9.28 13.46 -4.54
N THR A 174 10.52 13.89 -4.69
CA THR A 174 11.18 14.01 -5.98
C THR A 174 11.82 12.68 -6.38
N PRO A 175 12.21 12.48 -7.67
CA PRO A 175 12.76 11.20 -8.11
C PRO A 175 13.99 10.74 -7.31
N TRP A 176 14.71 11.70 -6.72
CA TRP A 176 16.01 11.49 -6.07
C TRP A 176 16.03 11.93 -4.61
N GLY A 177 14.89 12.31 -4.02
CA GLY A 177 14.84 12.79 -2.64
C GLY A 177 13.50 13.42 -2.25
N HIS A 178 13.54 14.31 -1.25
CA HIS A 178 12.36 15.03 -0.74
C HIS A 178 12.26 16.46 -1.27
N GLU A 179 13.38 17.04 -1.68
CA GLU A 179 13.48 18.39 -2.22
C GLU A 179 13.91 18.32 -3.68
N GLU A 180 13.41 19.25 -4.50
CA GLU A 180 13.84 19.41 -5.90
C GLU A 180 15.21 20.10 -5.98
N GLN A 181 15.41 21.08 -5.11
CA GLN A 181 16.64 21.82 -4.91
C GLN A 181 16.73 22.22 -3.43
N PRO A 182 17.93 22.48 -2.89
CA PRO A 182 18.09 22.83 -1.48
C PRO A 182 17.16 23.96 -1.04
N GLY A 183 16.34 23.70 -0.02
CA GLY A 183 15.37 24.65 0.53
C GLY A 183 14.05 24.77 -0.25
N ALA A 184 13.82 23.88 -1.23
CA ALA A 184 12.51 23.74 -1.87
C ALA A 184 11.46 23.25 -0.86
N ILE A 185 10.19 23.48 -1.21
CA ILE A 185 9.06 22.99 -0.40
C ILE A 185 9.06 21.46 -0.41
N ILE A 186 9.02 20.87 0.78
CA ILE A 186 8.68 19.46 1.00
C ILE A 186 7.21 19.41 1.43
N ALA A 187 6.43 18.52 0.81
CA ALA A 187 5.02 18.35 1.12
C ALA A 187 4.73 16.93 1.58
N TYR A 188 4.10 16.81 2.75
CA TYR A 188 3.52 15.58 3.27
C TYR A 188 2.04 15.82 3.50
N ASN A 189 1.18 15.05 2.84
CA ASN A 189 -0.26 15.27 2.87
C ASN A 189 -1.00 14.02 3.35
N TRP A 190 -2.08 14.25 4.10
CA TRP A 190 -2.83 13.20 4.79
C TRP A 190 -3.77 12.43 3.88
N ASP A 191 -4.27 13.09 2.83
CA ASP A 191 -5.17 12.52 1.83
C ASP A 191 -4.52 11.38 1.04
N ILE A 192 -3.20 11.41 0.88
CA ILE A 192 -2.45 10.35 0.17
C ILE A 192 -1.91 9.25 1.09
N VAL A 193 -1.78 9.50 2.40
CA VAL A 193 -1.26 8.46 3.33
C VAL A 193 -2.13 7.22 3.29
N GLY A 194 -3.45 7.39 3.24
CA GLY A 194 -4.39 6.27 3.19
C GLY A 194 -4.18 5.36 1.97
N GLY A 195 -3.95 5.95 0.79
CA GLY A 195 -3.71 5.17 -0.43
C GLY A 195 -2.36 4.47 -0.40
N VAL A 196 -1.30 5.16 0.04
CA VAL A 196 0.04 4.55 0.19
C VAL A 196 0.01 3.37 1.18
N VAL A 197 -0.63 3.54 2.34
CA VAL A 197 -0.74 2.47 3.34
C VAL A 197 -1.56 1.29 2.82
N ALA A 198 -2.65 1.55 2.08
CA ALA A 198 -3.41 0.48 1.44
C ALA A 198 -2.56 -0.29 0.41
N GLY A 199 -1.76 0.41 -0.39
CA GLY A 199 -0.83 -0.20 -1.33
C GLY A 199 0.28 -1.03 -0.65
N LEU A 200 0.84 -0.54 0.46
CA LEU A 200 1.81 -1.30 1.26
C LEU A 200 1.18 -2.55 1.92
N ALA A 201 -0.11 -2.48 2.27
CA ALA A 201 -0.84 -3.66 2.74
C ALA A 201 -0.99 -4.71 1.63
N GLU A 202 -1.25 -4.30 0.39
CA GLU A 202 -1.22 -5.22 -0.76
C GLU A 202 0.18 -5.79 -0.96
N VAL A 203 1.23 -4.96 -0.99
CA VAL A 203 2.63 -5.43 -1.05
C VAL A 203 2.90 -6.52 -0.02
N THR A 204 2.45 -6.32 1.22
CA THR A 204 2.64 -7.29 2.32
C THR A 204 1.93 -8.62 2.01
N ARG A 205 0.71 -8.60 1.45
CA ARG A 205 -0.01 -9.81 1.02
C ARG A 205 0.72 -10.57 -0.09
N TRP A 206 1.52 -9.87 -0.89
CA TRP A 206 2.24 -10.43 -2.02
C TRP A 206 3.64 -10.95 -1.70
N ILE A 207 4.24 -10.57 -0.56
CA ILE A 207 5.58 -11.04 -0.16
C ILE A 207 5.65 -12.57 -0.23
N LEU A 208 4.67 -13.24 0.36
CA LEU A 208 4.55 -14.69 0.39
C LEU A 208 3.11 -15.09 0.05
N THR A 209 2.94 -15.92 -0.97
CA THR A 209 1.63 -16.49 -1.32
C THR A 209 1.66 -18.00 -1.33
N HIS A 210 0.53 -18.62 -0.96
CA HIS A 210 0.39 -20.08 -0.94
C HIS A 210 -0.60 -20.54 -2.01
N ALA A 211 -0.20 -21.58 -2.73
CA ALA A 211 -1.05 -22.42 -3.55
C ALA A 211 -1.13 -23.82 -2.93
N LYS A 212 -2.05 -24.66 -3.40
CA LYS A 212 -2.36 -25.98 -2.83
C LYS A 212 -1.12 -26.87 -2.56
N HIS A 213 -0.06 -26.72 -3.35
CA HIS A 213 1.16 -27.54 -3.27
C HIS A 213 2.47 -26.74 -3.28
N ALA A 214 2.42 -25.41 -3.23
CA ALA A 214 3.62 -24.58 -3.34
C ALA A 214 3.44 -23.24 -2.64
N SER A 215 4.54 -22.72 -2.09
CA SER A 215 4.64 -21.35 -1.60
C SER A 215 5.51 -20.55 -2.55
N THR A 216 5.09 -19.34 -2.89
CA THR A 216 5.84 -18.41 -3.75
C THR A 216 6.27 -17.22 -2.93
N ILE A 217 7.59 -17.01 -2.85
CA ILE A 217 8.18 -15.78 -2.31
C ILE A 217 8.33 -14.83 -3.49
N ALA A 218 7.49 -13.80 -3.57
CA ALA A 218 7.53 -12.85 -4.68
C ALA A 218 8.50 -11.69 -4.41
N LEU A 219 8.63 -11.29 -3.14
CA LEU A 219 9.43 -10.15 -2.71
C LEU A 219 10.33 -10.53 -1.52
N HIS A 220 11.57 -10.07 -1.50
CA HIS A 220 12.53 -10.40 -0.43
C HIS A 220 12.45 -9.43 0.77
N PHE A 221 11.30 -9.40 1.44
CA PHE A 221 11.13 -8.71 2.71
C PHE A 221 10.94 -9.72 3.85
N ASP A 222 11.22 -9.28 5.08
CA ASP A 222 10.86 -10.07 6.27
C ASP A 222 9.35 -10.30 6.28
N HIS A 223 8.95 -11.53 6.56
CA HIS A 223 7.54 -11.88 6.61
C HIS A 223 7.33 -13.14 7.44
N GLU A 224 6.25 -13.17 8.19
CA GLU A 224 5.84 -14.35 8.94
C GLU A 224 4.34 -14.58 8.77
N ASP A 225 3.99 -15.82 8.46
CA ASP A 225 2.62 -16.29 8.52
C ASP A 225 2.54 -17.63 9.27
N ALA A 226 1.37 -18.26 9.24
CA ALA A 226 1.13 -19.52 9.94
C ALA A 226 2.01 -20.70 9.45
N LEU A 227 2.64 -20.59 8.28
CA LEU A 227 3.39 -21.67 7.63
C LEU A 227 4.89 -21.39 7.59
N LEU A 228 5.30 -20.17 7.27
CA LEU A 228 6.68 -19.80 7.02
C LEU A 228 7.08 -18.52 7.73
N HIS A 229 8.33 -18.50 8.19
CA HIS A 229 9.05 -17.32 8.63
C HIS A 229 10.19 -17.06 7.64
N LEU A 230 10.21 -15.85 7.08
CA LEU A 230 11.20 -15.33 6.15
C LEU A 230 11.97 -14.21 6.85
N ASP A 231 13.30 -14.33 6.86
CA ASP A 231 14.24 -13.32 7.34
C ASP A 231 15.09 -12.82 6.16
N ARG A 232 15.44 -11.53 6.17
CA ARG A 232 16.37 -10.82 5.27
C ARG A 232 17.69 -11.55 5.00
N THR A 233 18.09 -12.47 5.88
CA THR A 233 19.26 -13.35 5.68
C THR A 233 19.04 -14.50 4.67
N GLY A 234 17.83 -14.63 4.11
CA GLY A 234 17.48 -15.59 3.04
C GLY A 234 17.03 -16.97 3.54
N GLY A 235 16.90 -17.16 4.86
CA GLY A 235 16.43 -18.41 5.43
C GLY A 235 14.90 -18.47 5.53
N ALA A 236 14.25 -19.27 4.69
CA ALA A 236 12.86 -19.67 4.92
C ALA A 236 12.82 -20.85 5.89
N ARG A 237 12.14 -20.70 7.04
CA ARG A 237 11.94 -21.78 8.01
C ARG A 237 10.45 -21.96 8.27
N ARG A 238 10.05 -23.17 8.68
CA ARG A 238 8.68 -23.38 9.16
C ARG A 238 8.42 -22.50 10.37
N ALA A 239 7.26 -21.85 10.39
CA ALA A 239 6.80 -21.12 11.57
C ALA A 239 6.74 -22.08 12.76
N GLN A 240 7.31 -21.67 13.90
CA GLN A 240 7.14 -22.42 15.13
C GLN A 240 5.70 -22.21 15.61
N PRO A 241 4.96 -23.28 15.98
CA PRO A 241 3.68 -23.07 16.63
C PRO A 241 3.88 -22.25 17.90
N PRO A 242 2.95 -21.33 18.25
CA PRO A 242 3.07 -20.57 19.48
C PRO A 242 3.23 -21.55 20.64
N SER A 243 4.32 -21.41 21.39
CA SER A 243 4.61 -22.30 22.50
C SER A 243 3.43 -22.25 23.46
N ARG A 244 2.71 -23.37 23.61
CA ARG A 244 1.80 -23.55 24.73
C ARG A 244 2.66 -23.47 25.99
N ALA A 245 2.65 -22.32 26.64
CA ALA A 245 3.11 -22.20 28.02
C ALA A 245 2.16 -23.04 28.89
N LEU A 246 2.43 -24.35 28.95
CA LEU A 246 1.93 -25.24 29.99
C LEU A 246 2.73 -24.92 31.26
N GLY A 247 2.35 -23.84 31.92
CA GLY A 247 2.79 -23.50 33.27
C GLY A 247 1.70 -23.85 34.26
N ALA A 248 1.70 -25.10 34.73
CA ALA A 248 0.92 -25.54 35.87
C ALA A 248 1.34 -24.76 37.13
N ALA A 249 0.37 -24.20 37.85
CA ALA A 249 0.53 -23.84 39.25
C ALA A 249 -0.84 -23.88 39.95
N GLY A 250 -1.25 -25.10 40.29
CA GLY A 250 -2.34 -25.37 41.22
C GLY A 250 -1.81 -26.16 42.42
N ALA A 251 -2.00 -25.57 43.61
CA ALA A 251 -2.06 -26.17 44.95
C ALA A 251 -0.77 -26.47 45.74
N HIS A 252 -0.59 -25.61 46.75
CA HIS A 252 -0.40 -25.89 48.19
C HIS A 252 0.99 -25.72 48.83
N SER A 253 1.10 -24.67 49.66
CA SER A 253 1.50 -24.80 51.07
C SER A 253 1.15 -23.53 51.85
N SER A 254 0.40 -23.72 52.94
CA SER A 254 -0.05 -22.76 53.93
C SER A 254 1.10 -22.15 54.75
N ARG A 255 1.05 -20.84 55.04
CA ARG A 255 1.53 -20.27 56.33
C ARG A 255 0.88 -18.91 56.64
N ARG A 256 0.06 -18.98 57.70
CA ARG A 256 -0.47 -17.99 58.67
C ARG A 256 -0.24 -16.47 58.51
N MET A 257 -1.38 -15.78 58.61
CA MET A 257 -1.76 -14.65 59.50
C MET A 257 -0.76 -13.53 59.79
N GLY A 258 -1.16 -12.33 59.36
CA GLY A 258 -0.79 -11.04 59.95
C GLY A 258 -1.83 -9.99 59.54
N GLU A 259 -2.64 -9.55 60.50
CA GLU A 259 -3.71 -8.57 60.35
C GLU A 259 -3.18 -7.15 60.04
N CYS A 260 -3.89 -6.41 59.17
CA CYS A 260 -4.11 -4.98 59.34
C CYS A 260 -5.23 -4.51 58.42
N GLY A 261 -6.28 -3.94 59.02
CA GLY A 261 -7.51 -3.52 58.36
C GLY A 261 -7.54 -2.05 57.95
N CYS A 262 -8.80 -1.63 57.69
CA CYS A 262 -9.34 -0.28 57.45
C CYS A 262 -9.54 0.17 56.00
N ASP A 263 -10.80 -0.05 55.56
CA ASP A 263 -11.80 0.96 55.20
C ASP A 263 -11.61 1.85 53.96
N LEU A 264 -12.33 1.47 52.90
CA LEU A 264 -12.74 2.37 51.81
C LEU A 264 -14.22 2.75 52.00
N LYS A 265 -14.46 3.97 52.49
CA LYS A 265 -15.78 4.64 52.46
C LYS A 265 -16.02 5.23 51.07
N ARG A 266 -17.19 4.91 50.48
CA ARG A 266 -17.81 5.69 49.38
C ARG A 266 -18.48 6.95 49.94
N PRO A 267 -18.53 8.06 49.21
CA PRO A 267 -19.54 9.10 49.43
C PRO A 267 -20.73 8.95 48.47
N SER A 268 -21.89 9.19 49.05
CA SER A 268 -23.22 9.25 48.47
C SER A 268 -23.49 10.54 47.69
N ALA A 269 -24.49 10.46 46.81
CA ALA A 269 -25.08 11.55 46.07
C ALA A 269 -25.72 12.64 46.96
N THR A 270 -25.60 13.87 46.49
CA THR A 270 -26.61 14.94 46.54
C THR A 270 -26.44 15.79 45.29
#